data_AF-A0A970UHL3-F1
#
_entry.id   AF-A0A970UHL3-F1
#
_cell.length_a   1.000
_cell.length_b   1.000
_cell.length_c   1.000
_cell.angle_alpha   90.00
_cell.angle_beta   90.00
_cell.angle_gamma   90.00
#
_symmetry.space_group_name_H-M   'P 1'
#
loop_
_entity.id
_entity.type
_entity.pdbx_description
1 polymer ?
#
loop_
_entity_poly.entity_id
_entity_poly.type
_entity_poly.pdbx_seq_one_letter_code
_entity_poly.pdbx_strand_id
1 'polypeptide(L)'
;GHPCDEILGPFYWSSVLLKEGVLPEAAEWRFLRKWLGNWGLAPSLGSCASCGTALGDAYWTAEGLSCSRCASGSNGAFLSRSRREMLLLAEECPTARMKEFFPASMEDPGFWKDGCRRMKAFFDFMK
;
A
#
# COMPACT_ATOMS: atom_id res chain seq x y z
N GLY A 1 -19.87 15.85 1.11
CA GLY A 1 -18.81 16.52 1.89
C GLY A 1 -17.86 17.20 0.93
N HIS A 2 -17.03 18.11 1.43
CA HIS A 2 -15.95 18.66 0.62
C HIS A 2 -14.94 17.53 0.37
N PRO A 3 -14.29 17.41 -0.81
CA PRO A 3 -13.27 16.39 -1.06
C PRO A 3 -12.12 16.37 -0.03
N CYS A 4 -11.95 17.48 0.70
CA CYS A 4 -10.99 17.59 1.80
C CYS A 4 -11.39 16.79 3.05
N ASP A 5 -12.68 16.59 3.29
CA ASP A 5 -13.17 15.85 4.47
C ASP A 5 -12.69 14.39 4.45
N GLU A 6 -12.50 13.83 3.25
CA GLU A 6 -12.07 12.45 3.03
C GLU A 6 -10.57 12.22 3.29
N ILE A 7 -9.75 13.28 3.26
CA ILE A 7 -8.30 13.19 3.48
C ILE A 7 -7.89 13.62 4.90
N LEU A 8 -8.67 14.49 5.55
CA LEU A 8 -8.37 15.01 6.89
C LEU A 8 -8.26 13.90 7.94
N GLY A 9 -9.19 12.93 7.92
CA GLY A 9 -9.17 11.79 8.83
C GLY A 9 -7.88 10.94 8.67
N PRO A 10 -7.61 10.39 7.47
CA PRO A 10 -6.37 9.67 7.20
C PRO A 10 -5.11 10.47 7.55
N PHE A 11 -5.06 11.76 7.23
CA PHE A 11 -3.90 12.62 7.52
C PHE A 11 -3.67 12.80 9.02
N TYR A 12 -4.72 13.11 9.78
CA TYR A 12 -4.65 13.24 11.24
C TYR A 12 -4.14 11.96 11.89
N TRP A 13 -4.73 10.81 11.54
CA TRP A 13 -4.34 9.53 12.13
C TRP A 13 -2.92 9.12 11.75
N SER A 14 -2.47 9.37 10.52
CA SER A 14 -1.08 9.13 10.15
C SER A 14 -0.10 10.01 10.93
N SER A 15 -0.47 11.26 11.24
CA SER A 15 0.34 12.15 12.10
C SER A 15 0.45 11.62 13.53
N VAL A 16 -0.63 11.03 14.06
CA VAL A 16 -0.61 10.34 15.36
C VAL A 16 0.33 9.14 15.34
N LEU A 17 0.28 8.30 14.30
CA LEU A 17 1.17 7.14 14.16
C LEU A 17 2.65 7.54 14.19
N LEU A 18 3.01 8.62 13.48
CA LEU A 18 4.38 9.15 13.48
C LEU A 18 4.82 9.57 14.89
N LYS A 19 3.95 10.27 15.63
CA LYS A 19 4.22 10.67 17.02
C LYS A 19 4.41 9.47 17.95
N GLU A 20 3.71 8.37 17.71
CA GLU A 20 3.81 7.14 18.51
C GLU A 20 5.06 6.31 18.20
N GLY A 21 5.82 6.67 17.16
CA GLY A 21 7.05 5.98 16.76
C GLY A 21 6.80 4.79 15.83
N VAL A 22 5.80 4.89 14.97
CA VAL A 22 5.60 3.98 13.83
C VAL A 22 6.57 4.31 12.71
N LEU A 23 6.98 3.29 11.95
CA LEU A 23 7.80 3.45 10.74
C LEU A 23 7.15 4.48 9.79
N PRO A 24 7.84 5.60 9.46
CA PRO A 24 7.25 6.66 8.67
C PRO A 24 6.68 6.18 7.33
N GLU A 25 7.39 5.31 6.64
CA GLU A 25 6.96 4.80 5.34
C GLU A 25 5.80 3.81 5.42
N ALA A 26 5.61 3.11 6.55
CA ALA A 26 4.40 2.31 6.77
C ALA A 26 3.18 3.19 7.07
N ALA A 27 3.38 4.29 7.82
CA ALA A 27 2.33 5.29 8.06
C ALA A 27 1.95 6.03 6.77
N GLU A 28 2.93 6.33 5.92
CA GLU A 28 2.72 6.89 4.57
C GLU A 28 2.00 5.91 3.66
N TRP A 29 2.42 4.64 3.63
CA TRP A 29 1.73 3.59 2.89
C TRP A 29 0.26 3.53 3.27
N ARG A 30 -0.04 3.42 4.57
CA ARG A 30 -1.41 3.38 5.07
C ARG A 30 -2.20 4.63 4.69
N PHE A 31 -1.59 5.82 4.79
CA PHE A 31 -2.20 7.07 4.36
C PHE A 31 -2.62 7.01 2.88
N LEU A 32 -1.68 6.70 1.99
CA LEU A 32 -1.92 6.62 0.55
C LEU A 32 -3.00 5.59 0.23
N ARG A 33 -2.95 4.43 0.87
CA ARG A 33 -3.94 3.35 0.69
C ARG A 33 -5.35 3.79 1.09
N LYS A 34 -5.51 4.38 2.29
CA LYS A 34 -6.82 4.86 2.77
C LYS A 34 -7.36 5.99 1.90
N TRP A 35 -6.49 6.93 1.52
CA TRP A 35 -6.89 8.03 0.66
C TRP A 35 -7.34 7.55 -0.73
N LEU A 36 -6.55 6.74 -1.42
CA LEU A 36 -6.94 6.18 -2.72
C LEU A 36 -8.13 5.22 -2.61
N GLY A 37 -8.25 4.51 -1.50
CA GLY A 37 -9.38 3.64 -1.20
C GLY A 37 -10.70 4.40 -1.09
N ASN A 38 -10.70 5.58 -0.46
CA ASN A 38 -11.87 6.46 -0.39
C ASN A 38 -12.34 6.91 -1.79
N TRP A 39 -11.43 7.00 -2.76
CA TRP A 39 -11.75 7.34 -4.15
C TRP A 39 -12.01 6.13 -5.06
N GLY A 40 -11.96 4.91 -4.52
CA GLY A 40 -12.09 3.68 -5.30
C GLY A 40 -10.92 3.42 -6.26
N LEU A 41 -9.77 4.07 -6.04
CA LEU A 41 -8.58 3.98 -6.90
C LEU A 41 -7.49 3.06 -6.34
N ALA A 42 -7.56 2.63 -5.08
CA ALA A 42 -6.52 1.78 -4.52
C ALA A 42 -6.50 0.39 -5.22
N PRO A 43 -5.39 -0.01 -5.86
CA PRO A 43 -5.32 -1.32 -6.51
C PRO A 43 -5.40 -2.44 -5.47
N SER A 44 -6.08 -3.54 -5.82
CA SER A 44 -6.19 -4.69 -4.94
C SER A 44 -4.81 -5.27 -4.60
N LEU A 45 -4.59 -5.59 -3.32
CA LEU A 45 -3.43 -6.36 -2.89
C LEU A 45 -3.74 -7.86 -2.80
N GLY A 46 -5.02 -8.25 -2.89
CA GLY A 46 -5.47 -9.63 -2.74
C GLY A 46 -5.76 -10.33 -4.06
N SER A 47 -6.02 -9.57 -5.13
CA SER A 47 -6.49 -10.10 -6.42
C SER A 47 -5.71 -9.49 -7.57
N CYS A 48 -5.48 -10.29 -8.61
CA CYS A 48 -4.83 -9.85 -9.84
C CYS A 48 -5.66 -8.77 -10.54
N ALA A 49 -5.03 -7.65 -10.91
CA ALA A 49 -5.67 -6.54 -11.60
C ALA A 49 -6.32 -6.97 -12.94
N SER A 50 -5.67 -7.87 -13.69
CA SER A 50 -6.14 -8.26 -15.03
C SER A 50 -7.17 -9.41 -15.03
N CYS A 51 -7.01 -10.42 -14.16
CA CYS A 51 -7.87 -11.63 -14.18
C CYS A 51 -8.65 -11.91 -12.89
N GLY A 52 -8.50 -11.08 -11.86
CA GLY A 52 -9.23 -11.21 -10.58
C GLY A 52 -8.81 -12.38 -9.69
N THR A 53 -7.92 -13.26 -10.13
CA THR A 53 -7.48 -14.44 -9.35
C THR A 53 -6.78 -13.99 -8.07
N ALA A 54 -7.01 -14.72 -6.97
CA ALA A 54 -6.34 -14.49 -5.70
C ALA A 54 -4.81 -14.59 -5.83
N LEU A 55 -4.09 -13.66 -5.21
CA LEU A 55 -2.65 -13.55 -5.32
C LEU A 55 -1.91 -14.32 -4.22
N GLY A 56 -0.90 -15.08 -4.63
CA GLY A 56 0.17 -15.58 -3.75
C GLY A 56 1.35 -14.63 -3.85
N ASP A 57 2.40 -15.07 -4.54
CA ASP A 57 3.39 -14.16 -5.12
C ASP A 57 2.74 -13.33 -6.24
N ALA A 58 3.22 -12.11 -6.40
CA ALA A 58 2.67 -11.14 -7.33
C ALA A 58 3.77 -10.32 -8.01
N TYR A 59 3.36 -9.53 -9.00
CA TYR A 59 4.23 -8.60 -9.70
C TYR A 59 3.59 -7.23 -9.70
N TRP A 60 4.36 -6.22 -9.32
CA TRP A 60 3.98 -4.82 -9.46
C TRP A 60 4.04 -4.39 -10.92
N THR A 61 2.89 -4.14 -11.52
CA THR A 61 2.74 -3.61 -12.88
C THR A 61 2.19 -2.18 -12.84
N ALA A 62 2.06 -1.53 -14.00
CA ALA A 62 1.44 -0.21 -14.10
C ALA A 62 -0.04 -0.22 -13.67
N GLU A 63 -0.72 -1.36 -13.78
CA GLU A 63 -2.14 -1.54 -13.49
C GLU A 63 -2.41 -2.02 -12.05
N GLY A 64 -1.35 -2.17 -11.24
CA GLY A 64 -1.41 -2.77 -9.90
C GLY A 64 -0.75 -4.14 -9.83
N LEU A 65 -1.24 -5.01 -8.95
CA LEU A 65 -0.65 -6.34 -8.75
C LEU A 65 -1.19 -7.36 -9.76
N SER A 66 -0.27 -8.08 -10.40
CA SER A 66 -0.60 -9.16 -11.34
C SER A 66 -0.06 -10.51 -10.89
N CYS A 67 -0.80 -11.58 -11.17
CA CYS A 67 -0.30 -12.94 -11.00
C CYS A 67 0.78 -13.26 -12.05
N SER A 68 1.57 -14.31 -11.85
CA SER A 68 2.65 -14.70 -12.77
C SER A 68 2.20 -14.90 -14.22
N ARG A 69 0.98 -15.40 -14.44
CA ARG A 69 0.41 -15.61 -15.78
C ARG A 69 0.02 -14.31 -16.49
N CYS A 70 -0.50 -13.33 -15.75
CA CYS A 70 -0.85 -12.02 -16.33
C CYS A 70 0.37 -11.11 -16.43
N ALA A 71 1.41 -11.39 -15.61
CA ALA A 71 2.65 -10.63 -15.63
C ALA A 71 3.63 -11.08 -16.73
N SER A 72 3.42 -12.24 -17.37
CA SER A 72 4.29 -12.75 -18.44
C SER A 72 4.23 -11.86 -19.69
N GLY A 73 5.09 -10.84 -19.73
CA GLY A 73 5.10 -9.79 -20.76
C GLY A 73 5.16 -8.38 -20.17
N SER A 74 4.84 -8.23 -18.88
CA SER A 74 5.05 -7.00 -18.14
C SER A 74 6.46 -6.98 -17.54
N ASN A 75 7.16 -5.84 -17.58
CA ASN A 75 8.40 -5.60 -16.80
C ASN A 75 8.08 -5.40 -15.31
N GLY A 76 7.14 -6.17 -14.77
CA GLY A 76 6.64 -6.01 -13.41
C GLY A 76 7.68 -6.44 -12.38
N ALA A 77 7.77 -5.69 -11.27
CA ALA A 77 8.70 -6.02 -10.21
C ALA A 77 8.12 -7.10 -9.29
N PHE A 78 8.88 -8.17 -9.05
CA PHE A 78 8.46 -9.27 -8.19
C PHE A 78 8.15 -8.80 -6.76
N LEU A 79 7.05 -9.27 -6.21
CA LEU A 79 6.61 -9.08 -4.84
C LEU A 79 6.26 -10.45 -4.24
N SER A 80 7.05 -10.89 -3.27
CA SER A 80 6.76 -12.14 -2.57
C SER A 80 5.44 -12.05 -1.80
N ARG A 81 4.80 -13.20 -1.60
CA ARG A 81 3.60 -13.33 -0.78
C ARG A 81 3.77 -12.68 0.59
N SER A 82 4.88 -12.94 1.28
CA SER A 82 5.16 -12.38 2.61
C SER A 82 5.21 -10.85 2.61
N ARG A 83 5.85 -10.25 1.61
CA ARG A 83 5.90 -8.79 1.46
C ARG A 83 4.54 -8.20 1.11
N ARG A 84 3.77 -8.87 0.26
CA ARG A 84 2.38 -8.49 -0.05
C ARG A 84 1.49 -8.52 1.19
N GLU A 85 1.61 -9.55 2.01
CA GLU A 85 0.89 -9.70 3.28
C GLU A 85 1.28 -8.61 4.30
N MET A 86 2.56 -8.18 4.34
CA MET A 86 2.96 -7.02 5.15
C MET A 86 2.29 -5.71 4.72
N LEU A 87 2.13 -5.48 3.41
CA LEU A 87 1.45 -4.29 2.88
C LEU A 87 -0.05 -4.30 3.21
N LEU A 88 -0.69 -5.47 3.11
CA LEU A 88 -2.08 -5.68 3.55
C LEU A 88 -2.22 -5.40 5.06
N LEU A 89 -1.33 -5.97 5.87
CA LEU A 89 -1.35 -5.78 7.31
C LEU A 89 -1.20 -4.30 7.69
N ALA A 90 -0.32 -3.53 7.04
CA ALA A 90 -0.17 -2.10 7.31
C ALA A 90 -1.44 -1.28 6.99
N GLU A 91 -2.23 -1.72 6.02
CA GLU A 91 -3.49 -1.09 5.67
C GLU A 91 -4.64 -1.45 6.63
N GLU A 92 -4.72 -2.72 7.04
CA GLU A 92 -5.85 -3.28 7.80
C GLU A 92 -5.66 -3.24 9.32
N CYS A 93 -4.40 -3.24 9.80
CA CYS A 93 -4.09 -3.30 11.22
C CYS A 93 -4.80 -2.17 12.01
N PRO A 94 -5.37 -2.41 13.20
CA PRO A 94 -5.90 -1.35 14.03
C PRO A 94 -4.83 -0.27 14.34
N THR A 95 -5.21 1.01 14.30
CA THR A 95 -4.29 2.14 14.53
C THR A 95 -3.47 1.98 15.81
N ALA A 96 -4.13 1.56 16.91
CA ALA A 96 -3.49 1.36 18.21
C ALA A 96 -2.39 0.28 18.23
N ARG A 97 -2.37 -0.63 17.24
CA ARG A 97 -1.40 -1.73 17.17
C ARG A 97 -0.34 -1.52 16.10
N MET A 98 -0.43 -0.46 15.30
CA MET A 98 0.52 -0.20 14.21
C MET A 98 1.97 -0.19 14.68
N LYS A 99 2.26 0.35 15.87
CA LYS A 99 3.61 0.35 16.44
C LYS A 99 4.14 -1.05 16.76
N GLU A 100 3.27 -1.98 17.15
CA GLU A 100 3.66 -3.36 17.44
C GLU A 100 4.17 -4.07 16.18
N PHE A 101 3.52 -3.83 15.04
CA PHE A 101 3.84 -4.48 13.77
C PHE A 101 4.87 -3.71 12.93
N PHE A 102 4.89 -2.38 13.03
CA PHE A 102 5.70 -1.49 12.20
C PHE A 102 6.40 -0.42 13.07
N PRO A 103 7.24 -0.80 14.03
CA PRO A 103 7.99 0.17 14.85
C PRO A 103 8.97 0.96 13.98
N ALA A 104 9.30 2.20 14.38
CA ALA A 104 10.28 3.03 13.69
C ALA A 104 11.71 2.43 13.64
N SER A 105 11.99 1.43 14.49
CA SER A 105 13.24 0.66 14.46
C SER A 105 13.25 -0.45 13.42
N MET A 106 12.16 -0.67 12.69
CA MET A 106 12.09 -1.71 11.66
C MET A 106 13.10 -1.43 10.55
N GLU A 107 13.90 -2.45 10.24
CA GLU A 107 14.84 -2.43 9.11
C GLU A 107 14.12 -2.77 7.79
N ASP A 108 14.67 -2.31 6.66
CA ASP A 108 14.10 -2.33 5.29
C ASP A 108 13.24 -1.11 4.88
N PRO A 109 13.75 0.14 5.04
CA PRO A 109 13.08 1.31 4.51
C PRO A 109 12.99 1.28 2.97
N GLY A 110 13.87 0.53 2.29
CA GLY A 110 13.89 0.42 0.84
C GLY A 110 12.61 -0.21 0.29
N PHE A 111 12.13 -1.29 0.91
CA PHE A 111 10.87 -1.93 0.57
C PHE A 111 9.68 -0.97 0.68
N TRP A 112 9.55 -0.27 1.80
CA TRP A 112 8.41 0.63 2.02
C TRP A 112 8.46 1.87 1.13
N LYS A 113 9.65 2.44 0.91
CA LYS A 113 9.85 3.53 -0.05
C LYS A 113 9.46 3.11 -1.46
N ASP A 114 9.82 1.90 -1.88
CA ASP A 114 9.42 1.36 -3.18
C ASP A 114 7.90 1.21 -3.29
N GLY A 115 7.26 0.65 -2.26
CA GLY A 115 5.80 0.53 -2.20
C GLY A 115 5.08 1.87 -2.32
N CYS A 116 5.47 2.86 -1.50
CA CYS A 116 4.89 4.20 -1.55
C CYS A 116 5.11 4.88 -2.90
N ARG A 117 6.32 4.75 -3.47
CA ARG A 117 6.64 5.28 -4.80
C ARG A 117 5.75 4.67 -5.88
N ARG A 118 5.54 3.36 -5.88
CA ARG A 118 4.68 2.67 -6.86
C ARG A 118 3.22 3.08 -6.72
N MET A 119 2.73 3.27 -5.50
CA MET A 119 1.37 3.74 -5.25
C MET A 119 1.14 5.17 -5.81
N LYS A 120 2.12 6.06 -5.62
CA LYS A 120 2.09 7.41 -6.20
C LYS A 120 2.12 7.37 -7.73
N ALA A 121 3.00 6.55 -8.30
CA ALA A 121 3.08 6.38 -9.75
C ALA A 121 1.77 5.82 -10.35
N PHE A 122 1.11 4.89 -9.65
CA PHE A 122 -0.21 4.39 -10.04
C PHE A 122 -1.26 5.52 -10.05
N PHE A 123 -1.29 6.35 -9.01
CA PHE A 123 -2.18 7.50 -8.96
C PHE A 123 -1.94 8.49 -10.09
N ASP A 124 -0.68 8.76 -10.44
CA ASP A 124 -0.35 9.67 -11.55
C ASP A 124 -0.69 9.08 -12.92
N PHE A 125 -0.69 7.75 -13.08
CA PHE A 125 -1.15 7.09 -14.31
C PHE A 125 -2.67 7.17 -14.50
N MET A 126 -3.44 7.26 -13.41
CA MET A 126 -4.91 7.29 -13.44
C MET A 126 -5.49 8.70 -13.66
N LYS A 127 -4.66 9.75 -13.62
CA LYS A 127 -5.05 11.15 -13.89
C LYS A 127 -4.90 11.49 -15.37
#